data_AF-A0A4R6HB58-F1
#
_entry.id   AF-A0A4R6HB58-F1
#
_cell.length_a   1.000
_cell.length_b   1.000
_cell.length_c   1.000
_cell.angle_alpha   90.00
_cell.angle_beta   90.00
_cell.angle_gamma   90.00
#
_symmetry.space_group_name_H-M   'P 1'
#
loop_
_entity.id
_entity.type
_entity.pdbx_description
1 polymer ?
#
loop_
_entity_poly.entity_id
_entity_poly.type
_entity_poly.pdbx_seq_one_letter_code
_entity_poly.pdbx_strand_id
1 'polypeptide(L)'
;MIYPITVYGDPLLRKVAQPIDKDFEGLNEFIENMFETMYHSDGVGLAAPQIGKSLRVFVIDASSAADEEPELEGFKKAFINPEILERTGDEWVMNEGCLSLPEIREDVSRPEHVKIKYLDENLEEHIEDYGGFAARVIQHEYDHLDGKLLIDHLNPLRKRLLKGKLTAITKGKVRTSYRIVLPGKK
;
A
#
# COMPACT_ATOMS: atom_id res chain seq x y z
N MET A 1 -3.23 12.21 -13.75
CA MET A 1 -3.32 10.96 -14.58
C MET A 1 -3.67 9.80 -13.67
N ILE A 2 -4.68 9.02 -14.03
CA ILE A 2 -5.09 7.85 -13.25
C ILE A 2 -4.41 6.58 -13.80
N TYR A 3 -3.53 5.96 -13.02
CA TYR A 3 -2.87 4.72 -13.41
C TYR A 3 -3.80 3.50 -13.24
N PRO A 4 -3.64 2.45 -14.06
CA PRO A 4 -4.28 1.16 -13.77
C PRO A 4 -3.55 0.44 -12.61
N ILE A 5 -4.29 -0.32 -11.82
CA ILE A 5 -3.76 -1.09 -10.69
C ILE A 5 -3.20 -2.44 -11.18
N THR A 6 -1.93 -2.69 -10.88
CA THR A 6 -1.27 -3.99 -11.05
C THR A 6 -1.82 -4.97 -10.02
N VAL A 7 -2.33 -6.11 -10.48
CA VAL A 7 -2.94 -7.12 -9.60
C VAL A 7 -2.04 -8.34 -9.38
N TYR A 8 -2.40 -9.12 -8.37
CA TYR A 8 -1.70 -10.35 -7.98
C TYR A 8 -1.36 -11.27 -9.16
N GLY A 9 -0.13 -11.78 -9.12
CA GLY A 9 0.46 -12.63 -10.15
C GLY A 9 1.50 -11.89 -11.00
N ASP A 10 1.49 -10.55 -11.02
CA ASP A 10 2.55 -9.80 -11.66
C ASP A 10 3.84 -9.88 -10.83
N PRO A 11 4.99 -10.29 -11.42
CA PRO A 11 6.25 -10.37 -10.70
C PRO A 11 6.72 -9.06 -10.09
N LEU A 12 6.28 -7.91 -10.61
CA LEU A 12 6.61 -6.59 -10.08
C LEU A 12 6.21 -6.44 -8.62
N LEU A 13 5.02 -6.94 -8.24
CA LEU A 13 4.49 -6.87 -6.87
C LEU A 13 5.29 -7.73 -5.87
N ARG A 14 6.26 -8.51 -6.36
CA ARG A 14 7.14 -9.37 -5.57
C ARG A 14 8.59 -8.89 -5.53
N LYS A 15 8.88 -7.73 -6.15
CA LYS A 15 10.22 -7.14 -6.17
C LYS A 15 10.35 -6.10 -5.07
N VAL A 16 11.53 -6.06 -4.45
CA VAL A 16 11.92 -4.93 -3.62
C VAL A 16 12.07 -3.70 -4.52
N ALA A 17 11.28 -2.67 -4.22
CA ALA A 17 11.25 -1.43 -4.95
C ALA A 17 12.55 -0.64 -4.77
N GLN A 18 12.92 0.14 -5.79
CA GLN A 18 14.16 0.90 -5.80
C GLN A 18 13.96 2.27 -5.15
N PRO A 19 14.95 2.79 -4.40
CA PRO A 19 14.86 4.16 -3.91
C PRO A 19 14.75 5.15 -5.07
N ILE A 20 14.14 6.30 -4.82
CA ILE A 20 14.18 7.44 -5.75
C ILE A 20 15.36 8.34 -5.42
N ASP A 21 15.98 8.89 -6.46
CA ASP A 21 17.04 9.89 -6.32
C ASP A 21 16.45 11.29 -6.09
N LYS A 22 17.24 12.20 -5.53
CA LYS A 22 16.82 13.61 -5.29
C LYS A 22 16.51 14.37 -6.58
N ASP A 23 17.07 13.92 -7.69
CA ASP A 23 16.90 14.55 -9.01
C ASP A 23 15.75 13.90 -9.81
N PHE A 24 14.82 13.19 -9.16
CA PHE A 24 13.68 12.57 -9.83
C PHE A 24 12.77 13.63 -10.46
N GLU A 25 12.83 13.72 -11.78
CA GLU A 25 12.02 14.67 -12.55
C GLU A 25 10.53 14.33 -12.44
N GLY A 26 9.70 15.34 -12.15
CA GLY A 26 8.25 15.18 -12.06
C GLY A 26 7.75 14.48 -10.80
N LEU A 27 8.51 14.48 -9.70
CA LEU A 27 8.12 13.85 -8.43
C LEU A 27 6.75 14.31 -7.92
N ASN A 28 6.51 15.63 -7.90
CA ASN A 28 5.24 16.18 -7.40
C ASN A 28 4.05 15.74 -8.25
N GLU A 29 4.19 15.77 -9.58
CA GLU A 29 3.16 15.28 -10.49
C GLU A 29 2.95 13.77 -10.30
N PHE A 30 4.02 13.00 -10.09
CA PHE A 30 3.93 11.57 -9.82
C PHE A 30 3.15 11.27 -8.53
N ILE A 31 3.44 11.98 -7.43
CA ILE A 31 2.73 11.84 -6.15
C ILE A 31 1.26 12.25 -6.30
N GLU A 32 0.96 13.36 -6.99
CA GLU A 32 -0.41 13.79 -7.27
C GLU A 32 -1.18 12.72 -8.05
N ASN A 33 -0.57 12.16 -9.11
CA ASN A 33 -1.14 11.06 -9.88
C ASN A 33 -1.38 9.80 -9.03
N MET A 34 -0.52 9.52 -8.04
CA MET A 34 -0.74 8.42 -7.08
C MET A 34 -1.96 8.68 -6.21
N PHE A 35 -2.11 9.88 -5.65
CA PHE A 35 -3.31 10.26 -4.90
C PHE A 35 -4.58 10.18 -5.75
N GLU A 36 -4.57 10.75 -6.96
CA GLU A 36 -5.71 10.65 -7.90
C GLU A 36 -6.09 9.19 -8.18
N THR A 37 -5.09 8.33 -8.39
CA THR A 37 -5.29 6.90 -8.64
C THR A 37 -5.87 6.19 -7.42
N MET A 38 -5.37 6.51 -6.23
CA MET A 38 -5.85 5.96 -4.95
C MET A 38 -7.32 6.31 -4.72
N TYR A 39 -7.69 7.59 -4.86
CA TYR A 39 -9.06 8.04 -4.68
C TYR A 39 -10.00 7.45 -5.73
N HIS A 40 -9.62 7.41 -7.01
CA HIS A 40 -10.43 6.79 -8.07
C HIS A 40 -10.63 5.29 -7.84
N SER A 41 -9.77 4.64 -7.05
CA SER A 41 -9.85 3.22 -6.74
C SER A 41 -10.49 2.93 -5.38
N ASP A 42 -11.05 3.94 -4.72
CA ASP A 42 -11.64 3.88 -3.37
C ASP A 42 -10.65 3.33 -2.31
N GLY A 43 -9.37 3.69 -2.43
CA GLY A 43 -8.31 3.30 -1.50
C GLY A 43 -7.98 4.37 -0.46
N VAL A 44 -7.39 3.94 0.66
CA VAL A 44 -6.82 4.81 1.73
C VAL A 44 -5.29 4.85 1.70
N GLY A 45 -4.67 3.95 0.93
CA GLY A 45 -3.24 3.84 0.71
C GLY A 45 -2.95 3.31 -0.69
N LEU A 46 -1.83 3.72 -1.27
CA LEU A 46 -1.35 3.22 -2.56
C LEU A 46 0.18 3.29 -2.66
N ALA A 47 0.81 2.15 -2.89
CA ALA A 47 2.24 2.06 -3.16
C ALA A 47 2.56 2.08 -4.67
N ALA A 48 3.67 2.69 -5.05
CA ALA A 48 4.12 2.79 -6.45
C ALA A 48 4.22 1.43 -7.19
N PRO A 49 4.63 0.31 -6.55
CA PRO A 49 4.59 -1.01 -7.19
C PRO A 49 3.19 -1.40 -7.70
N GLN A 50 2.13 -0.96 -7.02
CA GLN A 50 0.75 -1.25 -7.40
C GLN A 50 0.32 -0.50 -8.67
N ILE A 51 1.02 0.56 -9.08
CA ILE A 51 0.78 1.27 -10.36
C ILE A 51 1.85 0.96 -11.41
N GLY A 52 2.57 -0.16 -11.25
CA GLY A 52 3.54 -0.61 -12.24
C GLY A 52 4.93 0.02 -12.11
N LYS A 53 5.21 0.78 -11.03
CA LYS A 53 6.46 1.52 -10.82
C LYS A 53 7.25 0.91 -9.66
N SER A 54 8.44 0.37 -9.92
CA SER A 54 9.29 -0.23 -8.87
C SER A 54 10.06 0.84 -8.10
N LEU A 55 9.34 1.74 -7.43
CA LEU A 55 9.89 2.88 -6.67
C LEU A 55 9.46 2.82 -5.20
N ARG A 56 10.33 3.22 -4.27
CA ARG A 56 10.04 3.27 -2.83
C ARG A 56 9.23 4.50 -2.47
N VAL A 57 8.01 4.57 -2.99
CA VAL A 57 7.05 5.65 -2.72
C VAL A 57 5.69 5.03 -2.43
N PHE A 58 5.03 5.49 -1.38
CA PHE A 58 3.61 5.26 -1.18
C PHE A 58 2.92 6.54 -0.69
N VAL A 59 1.61 6.61 -0.92
CA VAL A 59 0.75 7.71 -0.45
C VAL A 59 -0.34 7.15 0.45
N ILE A 60 -0.75 7.93 1.44
CA ILE A 60 -1.81 7.58 2.39
C ILE A 60 -2.73 8.78 2.57
N ASP A 61 -4.03 8.52 2.59
CA ASP A 61 -5.04 9.41 3.11
C ASP A 61 -5.93 8.63 4.08
N ALA A 62 -5.75 8.89 5.37
CA ALA A 62 -6.46 8.21 6.45
C ALA A 62 -7.56 9.10 7.06
N SER A 63 -7.87 10.24 6.43
CA SER A 63 -8.84 11.21 6.96
C SER A 63 -10.25 10.65 7.10
N SER A 64 -10.60 9.61 6.34
CA SER A 64 -11.89 8.92 6.48
C SER A 64 -12.06 8.20 7.82
N ALA A 65 -10.99 7.99 8.59
CA ALA A 65 -11.04 7.38 9.91
C ALA A 65 -11.14 8.41 11.05
N ALA A 66 -11.25 9.71 10.74
CA ALA A 66 -11.31 10.78 11.74
C ALA A 66 -12.52 10.71 12.68
N ASP A 67 -13.61 10.05 12.27
CA ASP A 67 -14.76 9.81 13.14
C ASP A 67 -14.42 8.88 14.33
N GLU A 68 -13.47 7.95 14.14
CA GLU A 68 -13.02 7.00 15.16
C GLU A 68 -11.71 7.44 15.83
N GLU A 69 -10.79 8.05 15.06
CA GLU A 69 -9.48 8.56 15.49
C GLU A 69 -9.34 10.04 15.06
N PRO A 70 -9.84 11.02 15.85
CA PRO A 70 -9.90 12.44 15.48
C PRO A 70 -8.55 13.07 15.10
N GLU A 71 -7.44 12.55 15.59
CA GLU A 71 -6.09 12.93 15.20
C GLU A 71 -5.77 12.68 13.72
N LEU A 72 -6.58 11.86 13.03
CA LEU A 72 -6.47 11.60 11.61
C LEU A 72 -7.21 12.64 10.75
N GLU A 73 -7.85 13.65 11.35
CA GLU A 73 -8.45 14.74 10.59
C GLU A 73 -7.39 15.41 9.69
N GLY A 74 -7.63 15.37 8.37
CA GLY A 74 -6.68 15.89 7.39
C GLY A 74 -5.40 15.06 7.21
N PHE A 75 -5.35 13.82 7.72
CA PHE A 75 -4.19 12.93 7.55
C PHE A 75 -4.01 12.51 6.10
N LYS A 76 -3.13 13.23 5.40
CA LYS A 76 -2.75 12.96 4.00
C LYS A 76 -1.26 13.16 3.84
N LYS A 77 -0.52 12.10 3.52
CA LYS A 77 0.95 12.13 3.46
C LYS A 77 1.51 11.27 2.32
N ALA A 78 2.62 11.72 1.75
CA ALA A 78 3.47 10.93 0.87
C ALA A 78 4.71 10.47 1.64
N PHE A 79 5.10 9.21 1.45
CA PHE A 79 6.25 8.59 2.10
C PHE A 79 7.24 8.16 1.03
N ILE A 80 8.33 8.90 0.93
CA ILE A 80 9.38 8.70 -0.08
C ILE A 80 10.62 8.11 0.58
N ASN A 81 11.17 7.07 -0.06
CA ASN A 81 12.27 6.28 0.48
C ASN A 81 12.09 5.88 1.95
N PRO A 82 10.90 5.41 2.36
CA PRO A 82 10.64 5.16 3.76
C PRO A 82 11.47 3.98 4.29
N GLU A 83 11.80 4.07 5.57
CA GLU A 83 12.48 3.07 6.39
C GLU A 83 11.73 2.94 7.74
N ILE A 84 11.15 1.77 8.00
CA ILE A 84 10.59 1.48 9.33
C ILE A 84 11.75 1.21 10.28
N LEU A 85 11.90 2.07 11.28
CA LEU A 85 12.94 1.98 12.31
C LEU A 85 12.54 0.99 13.41
N GLU A 86 11.29 1.05 13.85
CA GLU A 86 10.77 0.22 14.93
C GLU A 86 9.31 -0.17 14.67
N ARG A 87 8.94 -1.38 15.10
CA ARG A 87 7.55 -1.81 15.23
C ARG A 87 7.33 -2.25 16.67
N THR A 88 6.32 -1.71 17.33
CA THR A 88 6.10 -1.90 18.77
C THR A 88 4.60 -2.00 19.08
N GLY A 89 4.27 -2.32 20.33
CA GLY A 89 2.90 -2.55 20.76
C GLY A 89 2.46 -4.00 20.59
N ASP A 90 1.22 -4.26 21.00
CA ASP A 90 0.62 -5.59 20.91
C ASP A 90 0.24 -5.93 19.46
N GLU A 91 0.05 -7.22 19.21
CA GLU A 91 -0.48 -7.71 17.94
C GLU A 91 -1.97 -7.34 17.84
N TRP A 92 -2.28 -6.38 16.98
CA TRP A 92 -3.64 -5.95 16.70
C TRP A 92 -4.15 -6.61 15.44
N VAL A 93 -5.33 -7.22 15.50
CA VAL A 93 -5.95 -7.90 14.35
C VAL A 93 -6.98 -6.97 13.72
N MET A 94 -6.83 -6.71 12.42
CA MET A 94 -7.77 -5.90 11.65
C MET A 94 -8.03 -6.53 10.28
N ASN A 95 -9.24 -6.34 9.75
CA ASN A 95 -9.61 -6.82 8.43
C ASN A 95 -9.07 -5.91 7.32
N GLU A 96 -8.02 -6.36 6.63
CA GLU A 96 -7.36 -5.61 5.55
C GLU A 96 -7.90 -6.01 4.18
N GLY A 97 -8.00 -5.04 3.27
CA GLY A 97 -8.16 -5.25 1.83
C GLY A 97 -6.94 -4.71 1.08
N CYS A 98 -6.83 -5.00 -0.22
CA CYS A 98 -5.79 -4.43 -1.07
C CYS A 98 -6.29 -4.30 -2.52
N LEU A 99 -5.99 -3.17 -3.16
CA LEU A 99 -6.36 -2.91 -4.55
C LEU A 99 -5.73 -3.93 -5.53
N SER A 100 -4.57 -4.47 -5.19
CA SER A 100 -3.89 -5.52 -5.98
C SER A 100 -4.45 -6.93 -5.73
N LEU A 101 -5.36 -7.09 -4.77
CA LEU A 101 -6.03 -8.35 -4.39
C LEU A 101 -7.55 -8.14 -4.35
N PRO A 102 -8.19 -7.78 -5.48
CA PRO A 102 -9.61 -7.45 -5.48
C PRO A 102 -10.47 -8.60 -4.95
N GLU A 103 -11.55 -8.27 -4.24
CA GLU A 103 -12.50 -9.22 -3.60
C GLU A 103 -11.89 -10.10 -2.49
N ILE A 104 -10.66 -9.83 -2.07
CA ILE A 104 -10.01 -10.47 -0.92
C ILE A 104 -9.91 -9.45 0.21
N ARG A 105 -10.52 -9.80 1.35
CA ARG A 105 -10.30 -9.14 2.62
C ARG A 105 -10.06 -10.19 3.69
N GLU A 106 -9.05 -9.99 4.51
CA GLU A 106 -8.60 -10.99 5.48
C GLU A 106 -8.13 -10.32 6.77
N ASP A 107 -8.26 -11.04 7.88
CA ASP A 107 -7.79 -10.57 9.18
C ASP A 107 -6.28 -10.73 9.25
N VAL A 108 -5.59 -9.61 9.43
CA VAL A 108 -4.13 -9.52 9.47
C VAL A 108 -3.70 -8.96 10.82
N SER A 109 -2.74 -9.64 11.44
CA SER A 109 -2.13 -9.22 12.70
C SER A 109 -0.92 -8.34 12.42
N ARG A 110 -0.83 -7.17 13.06
CA ARG A 110 0.33 -6.28 12.98
C ARG A 110 0.55 -5.60 14.34
N PRO A 111 1.80 -5.22 14.66
CA PRO A 111 2.08 -4.31 15.77
C PRO A 111 1.29 -3.01 15.65
N GLU A 112 0.74 -2.55 16.77
CA GLU A 112 -0.08 -1.32 16.83
C GLU A 112 0.66 -0.05 16.45
N HIS A 113 1.98 -0.01 16.64
CA HIS A 113 2.78 1.19 16.46
C HIS A 113 3.93 0.98 15.49
N VAL A 114 4.27 2.03 14.76
CA VAL A 114 5.41 2.07 13.85
C VAL A 114 6.15 3.39 14.00
N LYS A 115 7.48 3.30 14.12
CA LYS A 115 8.39 4.44 13.96
C LYS A 115 8.99 4.38 12.57
N ILE A 116 8.87 5.45 11.81
CA ILE A 116 9.26 5.48 10.40
C ILE A 116 10.07 6.73 10.09
N LYS A 117 11.15 6.54 9.34
CA LYS A 117 11.94 7.59 8.71
C LYS A 117 11.55 7.68 7.24
N TYR A 118 11.31 8.87 6.71
CA TYR A 118 10.96 9.07 5.30
C TYR A 118 11.24 10.50 4.82
N LEU A 119 11.17 10.72 3.51
CA LEU A 119 11.14 12.05 2.90
C LEU A 119 9.71 12.40 2.49
N ASP A 120 9.30 13.65 2.65
CA ASP A 120 8.02 14.16 2.14
C ASP A 120 8.10 14.63 0.68
N GLU A 121 7.02 15.18 0.12
CA GLU A 121 6.97 15.70 -1.25
C GLU A 121 7.94 16.87 -1.52
N ASN A 122 8.40 17.56 -0.47
CA ASN A 122 9.41 18.62 -0.55
C ASN A 122 10.83 18.07 -0.36
N LEU A 123 10.98 16.75 -0.24
CA LEU A 123 12.23 16.04 0.07
C LEU A 123 12.82 16.42 1.45
N GLU A 124 11.99 16.86 2.38
CA GLU A 124 12.37 17.10 3.77
C GLU A 124 12.31 15.78 4.56
N GLU A 125 13.31 15.56 5.42
CA GLU A 125 13.41 14.33 6.21
C GLU A 125 12.56 14.40 7.47
N HIS A 126 11.77 13.34 7.69
CA HIS A 126 10.93 13.16 8.88
C HIS A 126 11.26 11.86 9.57
N ILE A 127 11.22 11.87 10.91
CA ILE A 127 11.21 10.68 11.75
C ILE A 127 10.03 10.83 12.70
N GLU A 128 9.03 9.98 12.52
CA GLU A 128 7.76 10.10 13.22
C GLU A 128 7.26 8.75 13.74
N ASP A 129 6.46 8.83 14.80
CA ASP A 129 5.80 7.69 15.43
C ASP A 129 4.30 7.75 15.09
N TYR A 130 3.76 6.62 14.65
CA TYR A 130 2.34 6.45 14.35
C TYR A 130 1.78 5.27 15.14
N GLY A 131 0.54 5.41 15.59
CA GLY A 131 -0.29 4.34 16.15
C GLY A 131 -1.56 4.13 15.31
N GLY A 132 -2.42 3.24 15.77
CA GLY A 132 -3.80 3.11 15.28
C GLY A 132 -3.90 2.84 13.77
N PHE A 133 -4.94 3.37 13.15
CA PHE A 133 -5.24 3.14 11.74
C PHE A 133 -4.14 3.67 10.81
N ALA A 134 -3.49 4.79 11.13
CA ALA A 134 -2.35 5.29 10.35
C ALA A 134 -1.18 4.31 10.34
N ALA A 135 -0.78 3.79 11.51
CA ALA A 135 0.30 2.79 11.61
C ALA A 135 -0.02 1.51 10.81
N ARG A 136 -1.29 1.10 10.81
CA ARG A 136 -1.78 -0.04 10.03
C ARG A 136 -1.58 0.16 8.53
N VAL A 137 -2.05 1.30 7.99
CA VAL A 137 -1.93 1.58 6.56
C VAL A 137 -0.47 1.75 6.17
N ILE A 138 0.34 2.45 6.98
CA ILE A 138 1.80 2.59 6.76
C ILE A 138 2.48 1.22 6.63
N GLN A 139 2.20 0.30 7.55
CA GLN A 139 2.81 -1.03 7.50
C GLN A 139 2.35 -1.84 6.27
N HIS A 140 1.10 -1.70 5.85
CA HIS A 140 0.59 -2.34 4.63
C HIS A 140 1.28 -1.79 3.37
N GLU A 141 1.36 -0.47 3.23
CA GLU A 141 1.96 0.15 2.06
C GLU A 141 3.48 -0.05 2.00
N TYR A 142 4.13 -0.06 3.16
CA TYR A 142 5.55 -0.40 3.27
C TYR A 142 5.83 -1.84 2.79
N ASP A 143 4.96 -2.81 3.12
CA ASP A 143 5.12 -4.19 2.66
C ASP A 143 5.16 -4.31 1.13
N HIS A 144 4.37 -3.51 0.40
CA HIS A 144 4.41 -3.48 -1.06
C HIS A 144 5.78 -3.06 -1.60
N LEU A 145 6.47 -2.14 -0.91
CA LEU A 145 7.82 -1.72 -1.28
C LEU A 145 8.85 -2.85 -1.11
N ASP A 146 8.57 -3.82 -0.25
CA ASP A 146 9.39 -5.00 -0.02
C ASP A 146 8.90 -6.24 -0.80
N GLY A 147 7.91 -6.08 -1.68
CA GLY A 147 7.33 -7.17 -2.47
C GLY A 147 6.45 -8.15 -1.66
N LYS A 148 6.03 -7.74 -0.47
CA LYS A 148 5.13 -8.48 0.41
C LYS A 148 3.69 -8.01 0.19
N LEU A 149 2.76 -8.94 0.32
CA LEU A 149 1.33 -8.68 0.21
C LEU A 149 0.65 -9.16 1.49
N LEU A 150 -0.55 -8.63 1.78
CA LEU A 150 -1.30 -9.02 2.98
C LEU A 150 -1.44 -10.55 3.16
N ILE A 151 -1.54 -11.30 2.06
CA ILE A 151 -1.68 -12.76 2.07
C ILE A 151 -0.44 -13.51 2.58
N ASP A 152 0.70 -12.82 2.74
CA ASP A 152 1.91 -13.39 3.29
C ASP A 152 1.94 -13.38 4.82
N HIS A 153 1.07 -12.58 5.44
CA HIS A 153 0.83 -12.59 6.90
C HIS A 153 -0.18 -13.66 7.33
N LEU A 154 -0.86 -14.31 6.38
CA LEU A 154 -1.87 -15.32 6.67
C LEU A 154 -1.23 -16.67 6.98
N ASN A 155 -1.85 -17.42 7.89
CA ASN A 155 -1.45 -18.80 8.12
C ASN A 155 -1.60 -19.67 6.85
N PRO A 156 -0.84 -20.78 6.73
CA PRO A 156 -0.82 -21.59 5.52
C PRO A 156 -2.19 -22.17 5.11
N LEU A 157 -3.04 -22.52 6.08
CA LEU A 157 -4.37 -23.05 5.81
C LEU A 157 -5.23 -21.98 5.13
N ARG A 158 -5.23 -20.75 5.65
CA ARG A 158 -6.01 -19.64 5.10
C ARG A 158 -5.52 -19.26 3.70
N LYS A 159 -4.21 -19.17 3.50
CA LYS A 159 -3.61 -18.93 2.17
C LYS A 159 -4.01 -20.01 1.16
N ARG A 160 -4.09 -21.29 1.57
CA ARG A 160 -4.55 -22.39 0.71
C ARG A 160 -6.02 -22.23 0.29
N LEU A 161 -6.89 -21.79 1.20
CA LEU A 161 -8.31 -21.55 0.88
C LEU A 161 -8.48 -20.42 -0.15
N LEU A 162 -7.58 -19.44 -0.16
CA LEU A 162 -7.60 -18.33 -1.12
C LEU A 162 -7.09 -18.70 -2.52
N LYS A 163 -6.51 -19.89 -2.73
CA LYS A 163 -5.90 -20.28 -4.02
C LYS A 163 -6.83 -20.10 -5.21
N GLY A 164 -8.11 -20.41 -5.05
CA GLY A 164 -9.13 -20.23 -6.08
C GLY A 164 -9.32 -18.77 -6.48
N LYS A 165 -9.50 -17.88 -5.49
CA LYS A 165 -9.62 -16.43 -5.70
C LYS A 165 -8.36 -15.82 -6.30
N LEU A 166 -7.19 -16.17 -5.78
CA LEU A 166 -5.89 -15.73 -6.30
C LEU A 166 -5.69 -16.14 -7.76
N THR A 167 -6.09 -17.36 -8.13
CA THR A 167 -6.05 -17.83 -9.53
C THR A 167 -7.08 -17.11 -10.42
N ALA A 168 -8.21 -16.68 -9.86
CA ALA A 168 -9.18 -15.88 -10.59
C ALA A 168 -8.63 -14.47 -10.90
N ILE A 169 -7.97 -13.84 -9.93
CA ILE A 169 -7.28 -12.54 -10.10
C ILE A 169 -6.25 -12.61 -11.23
N THR A 170 -5.38 -13.63 -11.22
CA THR A 170 -4.32 -13.77 -12.25
C THR A 170 -4.89 -13.93 -13.66
N LYS A 171 -6.14 -14.38 -13.78
CA LYS A 171 -6.86 -14.58 -15.05
C LYS A 171 -7.78 -13.40 -15.40
N GLY A 172 -7.81 -12.35 -14.59
CA GLY A 172 -8.73 -11.21 -14.75
C GLY A 172 -10.20 -11.56 -14.54
N LYS A 173 -10.49 -12.64 -13.82
CA LYS A 173 -11.86 -13.07 -13.48
C LYS A 173 -12.32 -12.41 -12.18
N VAL A 174 -12.25 -11.09 -12.12
CA VAL A 174 -12.60 -10.25 -10.97
C VAL A 174 -13.31 -9.00 -11.45
N ARG A 175 -14.13 -8.40 -10.59
CA ARG A 175 -14.81 -7.12 -10.89
C ARG A 175 -14.21 -6.01 -10.05
N THR A 176 -13.80 -4.94 -10.72
CA THR A 176 -13.25 -3.73 -10.10
C THR A 176 -13.93 -2.49 -10.67
N SER A 177 -14.12 -1.45 -9.85
CA SER A 177 -14.55 -0.11 -10.28
C SER A 177 -13.45 0.65 -11.03
N TYR A 178 -12.19 0.25 -10.82
CA TYR A 178 -10.99 0.82 -11.41
C TYR A 178 -10.35 -0.10 -12.46
N ARG A 179 -9.47 0.47 -13.29
CA ARG A 179 -8.72 -0.27 -14.32
C ARG A 179 -7.63 -1.12 -13.69
N ILE A 180 -7.42 -2.33 -14.21
CA ILE A 180 -6.38 -3.25 -13.73
C ILE A 180 -5.41 -3.68 -14.84
N VAL A 181 -4.18 -4.00 -14.45
CA VAL A 181 -3.16 -4.63 -15.29
C VAL A 181 -2.99 -6.08 -14.87
N LEU A 182 -3.22 -7.00 -15.81
CA LEU A 182 -3.07 -8.44 -15.57
C LEU A 182 -1.61 -8.88 -15.72
N PRO A 183 -1.20 -9.97 -15.03
CA PRO A 183 0.16 -10.48 -15.12
C PRO A 183 0.58 -10.75 -16.57
N GLY A 184 1.77 -10.24 -16.94
CA GLY A 184 2.35 -10.45 -18.27
C GLY A 184 1.75 -9.59 -19.39
N LYS A 185 0.85 -8.66 -19.07
CA LYS A 185 0.38 -7.62 -20.01
C LYS A 185 0.98 -6.28 -19.58
N LYS A 186 1.69 -5.62 -20.49
CA LYS A 186 2.19 -4.25 -20.32
C LYS A 186 1.70 -3.41 -21.48
#